data_AF-A0A135RYU5-F1
#
_entry.id   AF-A0A135RYU5-F1
#
_cell.length_a   1.000
_cell.length_b   1.000
_cell.length_c   1.000
_cell.angle_alpha   90.00
_cell.angle_beta   90.00
_cell.angle_gamma   90.00
#
_symmetry.space_group_name_H-M   'P 1'
#
loop_
_entity.id
_entity.type
_entity.pdbx_description
1 polymer ?
#
loop_
_entity_poly.entity_id
_entity_poly.type
_entity_poly.pdbx_seq_one_letter_code
_entity_poly.pdbx_strand_id
1 'polypeptide(L)'
;MTKAMSTDTIPFPGAKSPGITDVTRHAWITSDDVEAAEASRRGPFEPHDDHNGDFVTTTEDRDLKRGLEQRHLSMLGIAGAIGTGLFLGLGGAIQTGGPLGALLGYATVGLIVCAVQFALGEVSALLPVTGSFVRHAEFLVDPAWGFAIGWNLVYGNILSIPSEITAICVLFEFWTDLNPSVFIVIFIILTFVVGIAFVRVFGEVEFIFAMLKILLVIFLIILGLVIDLGGVPGTPRIGFRYWQSPGPFVEHIATGDWGKFLGYWGVMTSAVFSFAGVESLAMAAAETQNPRRAIPRACKRVFARIVLFYMLAVLVVGMLVASDDPRLDDAYGTAAQSPFVIAASAAGIPAIPSVVNAVVITSAWSASNQSLLAGTRVLFGLALKGQAPKIFLRTTAWGTPYVCVLLFTAFMFLSFMSLSNGALTVFWWLVDLTAAGVLVSWSAILLNHIRLKTAMKKQGIEFSRLPWNNSWTLYSSYVALFMCIVILFTSGFEVFTKGNWSASGFVSSYLDIPLVTGAFLIWKFVKKTKGVVLENIPLHDAFEQADAYPEEPEKQETGPIRFVSWIWN
;
A
#
# COMPACT_ATOMS: atom_id res chain seq x y z
N MET A 1 -47.40 33.29 -55.14
CA MET A 1 -48.12 33.87 -53.98
C MET A 1 -47.11 34.60 -53.12
N THR A 2 -47.29 35.92 -52.96
CA THR A 2 -46.68 36.85 -51.96
C THR A 2 -45.15 37.05 -52.00
N LYS A 3 -44.60 38.11 -52.65
CA LYS A 3 -44.24 39.48 -52.13
C LYS A 3 -43.47 39.43 -50.78
N ALA A 4 -42.31 40.04 -50.55
CA ALA A 4 -41.65 41.28 -51.05
C ALA A 4 -40.10 41.13 -50.98
N MET A 5 -39.26 41.66 -51.89
CA MET A 5 -38.71 43.05 -51.97
C MET A 5 -38.12 43.54 -50.63
N SER A 6 -36.89 44.08 -50.51
CA SER A 6 -36.05 44.80 -51.49
C SER A 6 -34.58 45.00 -51.01
N THR A 7 -33.67 45.27 -51.99
CA THR A 7 -32.60 46.32 -52.03
C THR A 7 -31.42 46.24 -51.04
N ASP A 8 -30.13 46.46 -51.35
CA ASP A 8 -29.41 47.07 -52.49
C ASP A 8 -27.88 46.79 -52.33
N THR A 9 -27.20 46.20 -53.33
CA THR A 9 -26.19 46.79 -54.26
C THR A 9 -24.92 47.45 -53.67
N ILE A 10 -23.71 46.84 -53.81
CA ILE A 10 -22.60 47.08 -54.81
C ILE A 10 -21.40 47.82 -54.14
N PRO A 11 -20.08 47.74 -54.53
CA PRO A 11 -19.34 46.94 -55.54
C PRO A 11 -18.04 46.20 -55.07
N PHE A 12 -17.59 45.30 -55.95
CA PHE A 12 -16.23 44.76 -56.24
C PHE A 12 -15.15 45.84 -56.55
N PRO A 13 -13.88 45.57 -56.99
CA PRO A 13 -13.20 44.29 -57.33
C PRO A 13 -11.72 44.14 -56.86
N GLY A 14 -11.17 42.93 -57.03
CA GLY A 14 -9.72 42.72 -56.99
C GLY A 14 -9.28 41.27 -57.20
N ALA A 15 -9.78 40.60 -58.23
CA ALA A 15 -9.34 39.26 -58.61
C ALA A 15 -7.95 39.28 -59.25
N LYS A 16 -7.04 38.41 -58.78
CA LYS A 16 -6.12 37.64 -59.65
C LYS A 16 -5.76 36.31 -58.99
N SER A 17 -6.10 35.22 -59.67
CA SER A 17 -5.53 33.86 -59.56
C SER A 17 -5.22 33.40 -61.00
N PRO A 18 -4.55 32.26 -61.24
CA PRO A 18 -3.42 31.62 -60.57
C PRO A 18 -2.28 31.30 -61.58
N GLY A 19 -1.12 30.89 -61.08
CA GLY A 19 -0.05 30.28 -61.88
C GLY A 19 0.44 29.01 -61.18
N ILE A 20 0.15 27.86 -61.78
CA ILE A 20 0.52 26.51 -61.34
C ILE A 20 2.01 26.29 -61.58
N THR A 21 2.73 25.72 -60.59
CA THR A 21 3.79 24.69 -60.77
C THR A 21 4.13 24.04 -59.42
N ASP A 22 3.47 22.91 -59.18
CA ASP A 22 4.09 21.60 -58.93
C ASP A 22 4.95 21.30 -57.68
N VAL A 23 4.73 20.06 -57.19
CA VAL A 23 5.60 19.19 -56.38
C VAL A 23 5.71 19.40 -54.84
N THR A 24 4.94 18.57 -54.12
CA THR A 24 5.21 17.90 -52.83
C THR A 24 6.38 18.39 -51.94
N ARG A 25 6.06 18.88 -50.73
CA ARG A 25 6.85 18.63 -49.51
C ARG A 25 5.94 18.47 -48.30
N HIS A 26 5.89 17.25 -47.75
CA HIS A 26 5.52 17.02 -46.37
C HIS A 26 6.52 17.74 -45.48
N ALA A 27 6.10 18.82 -44.83
CA ALA A 27 6.85 19.43 -43.75
C ALA A 27 6.70 18.52 -42.52
N TRP A 28 7.73 17.71 -42.28
CA TRP A 28 7.89 16.99 -41.03
C TRP A 28 8.23 18.00 -39.94
N ILE A 29 7.46 18.00 -38.85
CA ILE A 29 7.84 18.69 -37.61
C ILE A 29 9.19 18.11 -37.18
N THR A 30 10.24 18.93 -37.14
CA THR A 30 11.57 18.48 -36.73
C THR A 30 11.65 18.43 -35.21
N SER A 31 12.59 17.63 -34.66
CA SER A 31 12.87 17.59 -33.22
C SER A 31 13.12 18.99 -32.65
N ASP A 32 13.74 19.84 -33.45
CA ASP A 32 14.19 21.17 -33.05
C ASP A 32 12.99 22.14 -32.96
N ASP A 33 11.94 21.92 -33.76
CA ASP A 33 10.68 22.68 -33.67
C ASP A 33 9.89 22.32 -32.40
N VAL A 34 9.97 21.06 -31.95
CA VAL A 34 9.38 20.59 -30.68
C VAL A 34 10.20 21.10 -29.49
N GLU A 35 11.53 21.07 -29.59
CA GLU A 35 12.44 21.52 -28.55
C GLU A 35 12.38 23.05 -28.35
N ALA A 36 12.21 23.82 -29.43
CA ALA A 36 11.97 25.26 -29.37
C ALA A 36 10.59 25.61 -28.76
N ALA A 37 9.56 24.81 -29.05
CA ALA A 37 8.24 24.96 -28.42
C ALA A 37 8.28 24.60 -26.92
N GLU A 38 9.04 23.58 -26.52
CA GLU A 38 9.24 23.20 -25.12
C GLU A 38 10.10 24.21 -24.35
N ALA A 39 11.12 24.79 -24.97
CA ALA A 39 11.95 25.85 -24.39
C ALA A 39 11.14 27.13 -24.12
N SER A 40 10.18 27.47 -24.99
CA SER A 40 9.31 28.64 -24.79
C SER A 40 8.32 28.49 -23.61
N ARG A 41 8.08 27.25 -23.13
CA ARG A 41 7.24 26.97 -21.95
C ARG A 41 8.01 26.98 -20.63
N ARG A 42 9.35 27.02 -20.67
CA ARG A 42 10.23 27.09 -19.51
C ARG A 42 10.62 28.56 -19.26
N GLY A 43 9.78 29.27 -18.52
CA GLY A 43 10.17 30.55 -17.93
C GLY A 43 11.39 30.40 -16.99
N PRO A 44 12.11 31.50 -16.71
CA PRO A 44 13.29 31.46 -15.83
C PRO A 44 12.93 30.96 -14.43
N PHE A 45 13.87 30.23 -13.81
CA PHE A 45 13.75 29.72 -12.45
C PHE A 45 13.79 30.88 -11.45
N GLU A 46 12.63 31.27 -10.93
CA GLU A 46 12.52 32.10 -9.72
C GLU A 46 12.26 31.19 -8.52
N PRO A 47 13.03 31.31 -7.42
CA PRO A 47 12.76 30.57 -6.20
C PRO A 47 11.52 31.15 -5.52
N HIS A 48 10.35 30.58 -5.79
CA HIS A 48 9.14 30.86 -5.03
C HIS A 48 9.23 30.19 -3.65
N ASP A 49 8.80 30.91 -2.62
CA ASP A 49 8.73 30.43 -1.24
C ASP A 49 7.50 29.51 -1.09
N ASP A 50 7.70 28.19 -1.18
CA ASP A 50 6.67 27.12 -1.15
C ASP A 50 5.88 27.00 0.17
N HIS A 51 6.02 27.97 1.07
CA HIS A 51 5.26 28.05 2.32
C HIS A 51 3.91 28.74 2.19
N ASN A 52 3.61 29.38 1.05
CA ASN A 52 2.26 29.83 0.72
C ASN A 52 1.58 28.77 -0.16
N GLY A 53 0.51 28.18 0.36
CA GLY A 53 -0.22 27.07 -0.27
C GLY A 53 -0.61 27.34 -1.71
N ASP A 54 0.14 26.78 -2.64
CA ASP A 54 -0.33 26.54 -4.00
C ASP A 54 -1.24 25.29 -3.94
N PHE A 55 -2.52 25.50 -4.21
CA PHE A 55 -3.56 24.79 -3.47
C PHE A 55 -3.77 23.33 -3.87
N VAL A 56 -3.56 22.90 -5.12
CA VAL A 56 -3.80 21.48 -5.49
C VAL A 56 -2.97 20.89 -6.64
N THR A 57 -2.42 21.60 -7.64
CA THR A 57 -1.93 20.84 -8.84
C THR A 57 -0.89 21.49 -9.76
N THR A 58 -0.57 22.77 -9.64
CA THR A 58 0.17 23.52 -10.67
C THR A 58 1.63 23.12 -10.84
N THR A 59 2.32 22.72 -9.77
CA THR A 59 3.74 22.34 -9.82
C THR A 59 3.95 20.87 -10.19
N GLU A 60 3.03 19.98 -9.82
CA GLU A 60 3.17 18.54 -10.07
C GLU A 60 2.87 18.14 -11.53
N ASP A 61 2.06 18.93 -12.25
CA ASP A 61 1.82 18.76 -13.69
C ASP A 61 3.08 18.96 -14.55
N ARG A 62 4.15 19.56 -14.00
CA ARG A 62 5.35 19.94 -14.76
C ARG A 62 6.47 18.89 -14.81
N ASP A 63 6.63 18.05 -13.78
CA ASP A 63 7.91 17.33 -13.59
C ASP A 63 7.84 15.78 -13.59
N LEU A 64 6.65 15.18 -13.60
CA LEU A 64 6.50 13.72 -13.72
C LEU A 64 5.73 13.36 -15.01
N LYS A 65 6.38 12.63 -15.93
CA LYS A 65 5.70 12.08 -17.12
C LYS A 65 4.59 11.12 -16.66
N ARG A 66 3.32 11.51 -16.87
CA ARG A 66 2.14 10.66 -16.72
C ARG A 66 2.30 9.41 -17.60
N GLY A 67 2.71 8.29 -17.01
CA GLY A 67 3.09 7.08 -17.74
C GLY A 67 2.36 5.80 -17.31
N LEU A 68 1.56 5.84 -16.24
CA LEU A 68 0.78 4.71 -15.76
C LEU A 68 -0.68 4.87 -16.18
N GLU A 69 -1.21 3.88 -16.89
CA GLU A 69 -2.64 3.82 -17.23
C GLU A 69 -3.46 3.52 -15.96
N GLN A 70 -4.68 4.08 -15.87
CA GLN A 70 -5.59 4.00 -14.70
C GLN A 70 -5.81 2.56 -14.17
N ARG A 71 -5.77 1.56 -15.05
CA ARG A 71 -5.84 0.13 -14.69
C ARG A 71 -4.66 -0.35 -13.85
N HIS A 72 -3.44 0.12 -14.10
CA HIS A 72 -2.24 -0.27 -13.35
C HIS A 72 -2.26 0.26 -11.91
N LEU A 73 -2.84 1.44 -11.71
CA LEU A 73 -2.97 2.10 -10.40
C LEU A 73 -3.92 1.34 -9.45
N SER A 74 -5.12 0.99 -9.94
CA SER A 74 -6.13 0.27 -9.13
C SER A 74 -5.64 -1.11 -8.69
N MET A 75 -4.82 -1.77 -9.54
CA MET A 75 -4.26 -3.07 -9.22
C MET A 75 -3.01 -3.02 -8.36
N LEU A 76 -2.20 -1.95 -8.42
CA LEU A 76 -1.15 -1.71 -7.44
C LEU A 76 -1.69 -1.68 -6.00
N GLY A 77 -2.85 -1.05 -5.78
CA GLY A 77 -3.48 -1.00 -4.45
C GLY A 77 -3.96 -2.35 -3.92
N ILE A 78 -4.39 -3.27 -4.80
CA ILE A 78 -4.82 -4.63 -4.41
C ILE A 78 -3.61 -5.57 -4.27
N ALA A 79 -2.65 -5.48 -5.20
CA ALA A 79 -1.48 -6.34 -5.26
C ALA A 79 -0.49 -6.12 -4.11
N GLY A 80 -0.46 -4.89 -3.58
CA GLY A 80 0.42 -4.51 -2.48
C GLY A 80 -0.06 -4.94 -1.12
N ALA A 81 -1.36 -5.14 -0.96
CA ALA A 81 -1.91 -5.65 0.28
C ALA A 81 -1.69 -7.17 0.41
N ILE A 82 -1.71 -7.92 -0.70
CA ILE A 82 -1.56 -9.38 -0.69
C ILE A 82 -0.07 -9.74 -0.84
N GLY A 83 0.56 -10.11 0.27
CA GLY A 83 1.99 -10.41 0.34
C GLY A 83 2.34 -11.57 1.27
N THR A 84 3.60 -11.61 1.70
CA THR A 84 4.14 -12.66 2.59
C THR A 84 3.45 -12.70 3.96
N GLY A 85 2.86 -11.60 4.42
CA GLY A 85 2.04 -11.59 5.63
C GLY A 85 0.89 -12.61 5.57
N LEU A 86 0.24 -12.78 4.41
CA LEU A 86 -0.82 -13.77 4.26
C LEU A 86 -0.26 -15.20 4.16
N PHE A 87 0.86 -15.42 3.49
CA PHE A 87 1.31 -16.79 3.19
C PHE A 87 2.24 -17.38 4.26
N LEU A 88 3.11 -16.56 4.84
CA LEU A 88 4.07 -16.93 5.87
C LEU A 88 3.59 -16.46 7.25
N GLY A 89 3.06 -15.23 7.33
CA GLY A 89 2.58 -14.66 8.59
C GLY A 89 1.39 -15.41 9.21
N LEU A 90 0.53 -16.03 8.40
CA LEU A 90 -0.56 -16.88 8.91
C LEU A 90 -0.07 -18.07 9.72
N GLY A 91 1.09 -18.65 9.41
CA GLY A 91 1.64 -19.77 10.17
C GLY A 91 1.93 -19.38 11.62
N GLY A 92 2.66 -18.28 11.81
CA GLY A 92 2.95 -17.73 13.14
C GLY A 92 1.69 -17.27 13.87
N ALA A 93 0.72 -16.69 13.16
CA ALA A 93 -0.55 -16.28 13.75
C ALA A 93 -1.36 -17.47 14.31
N ILE A 94 -1.42 -18.59 13.58
CA ILE A 94 -2.10 -19.81 14.01
C ILE A 94 -1.35 -20.47 15.16
N GLN A 95 -0.02 -20.48 15.12
CA GLN A 95 0.81 -21.03 16.20
C GLN A 95 0.65 -20.23 17.50
N THR A 96 0.59 -18.89 17.41
CA THR A 96 0.52 -18.00 18.58
C THR A 96 -0.89 -17.89 19.16
N GLY A 97 -1.91 -17.74 18.30
CA GLY A 97 -3.28 -17.47 18.73
C GLY A 97 -4.21 -18.69 18.69
N GLY A 98 -3.83 -19.76 18.01
CA GLY A 98 -4.76 -20.82 17.61
C GLY A 98 -5.68 -20.39 16.46
N PRO A 99 -6.52 -21.30 15.93
CA PRO A 99 -7.33 -21.02 14.75
C PRO A 99 -8.40 -19.95 14.98
N LEU A 100 -9.05 -19.92 16.14
CA LEU A 100 -10.02 -18.88 16.48
C LEU A 100 -9.32 -17.58 16.92
N GLY A 101 -8.22 -17.66 17.68
CA GLY A 101 -7.45 -16.48 18.06
C GLY A 101 -6.90 -15.73 16.84
N ALA A 102 -6.37 -16.46 15.85
CA ALA A 102 -5.93 -15.87 14.59
C ALA A 102 -7.10 -15.25 13.80
N LEU A 103 -8.23 -15.94 13.70
CA LEU A 103 -9.41 -15.44 13.00
C LEU A 103 -9.92 -14.14 13.64
N LEU A 104 -10.01 -14.08 14.97
CA LEU A 104 -10.42 -12.88 15.70
C LEU A 104 -9.39 -11.76 15.57
N GLY A 105 -8.09 -12.09 15.58
CA GLY A 105 -7.00 -11.11 15.40
C GLY A 105 -7.10 -10.41 14.05
N TYR A 106 -7.18 -11.19 12.97
CA TYR A 106 -7.36 -10.67 11.62
C TYR A 106 -8.70 -9.95 11.43
N ALA A 107 -9.78 -10.39 12.10
CA ALA A 107 -11.06 -9.66 12.10
C ALA A 107 -10.94 -8.30 12.77
N THR A 108 -10.25 -8.23 13.91
CA THR A 108 -10.05 -6.99 14.68
C THR A 108 -9.26 -5.97 13.87
N VAL A 109 -8.12 -6.38 13.31
CA VAL A 109 -7.31 -5.50 12.44
C VAL A 109 -8.07 -5.18 11.15
N GLY A 110 -8.80 -6.12 10.57
CA GLY A 110 -9.64 -5.87 9.40
C GLY A 110 -10.69 -4.78 9.64
N LEU A 111 -11.31 -4.72 10.83
CA LEU A 111 -12.23 -3.63 11.19
C LEU A 111 -11.52 -2.28 11.34
N ILE A 112 -10.30 -2.27 11.90
CA ILE A 112 -9.46 -1.06 11.98
C ILE A 112 -9.15 -0.56 10.57
N VAL A 113 -8.71 -1.45 9.69
CA VAL A 113 -8.41 -1.13 8.28
C VAL A 113 -9.65 -0.63 7.55
N CYS A 114 -10.84 -1.15 7.87
CA CYS A 114 -12.11 -0.62 7.35
C CYS A 114 -12.24 0.87 7.66
N ALA A 115 -12.09 1.22 8.94
CA ALA A 115 -12.18 2.60 9.38
C ALA A 115 -11.11 3.48 8.73
N VAL A 116 -9.86 2.99 8.62
CA VAL A 116 -8.76 3.68 7.94
C VAL A 116 -9.08 3.94 6.46
N GLN A 117 -9.59 2.95 5.73
CA GLN A 117 -9.91 3.08 4.31
C GLN A 117 -11.08 4.02 4.05
N PHE A 118 -12.10 4.00 4.90
CA PHE A 118 -13.20 4.95 4.81
C PHE A 118 -12.74 6.37 5.15
N ALA A 119 -11.92 6.53 6.20
CA ALA A 119 -11.32 7.81 6.57
C ALA A 119 -10.47 8.37 5.42
N LEU A 120 -9.58 7.54 4.85
CA LEU A 120 -8.73 7.89 3.71
C LEU A 120 -9.55 8.29 2.49
N GLY A 121 -10.56 7.48 2.14
CA GLY A 121 -11.43 7.74 0.99
C GLY A 121 -12.20 9.06 1.10
N GLU A 122 -12.71 9.42 2.29
CA GLU A 122 -13.41 10.69 2.48
C GLU A 122 -12.47 11.90 2.36
N VAL A 123 -11.25 11.82 2.91
CA VAL A 123 -10.27 12.92 2.82
C VAL A 123 -9.73 13.04 1.39
N SER A 124 -9.34 11.94 0.76
CA SER A 124 -8.83 11.90 -0.62
C SER A 124 -9.89 12.30 -1.65
N ALA A 125 -11.18 12.06 -1.38
CA ALA A 125 -12.24 12.49 -2.27
C ALA A 125 -12.41 14.01 -2.31
N LEU A 126 -12.19 14.71 -1.19
CA LEU A 126 -12.19 16.17 -1.18
C LEU A 126 -10.86 16.71 -1.73
N LEU A 127 -9.75 16.10 -1.30
CA LEU A 127 -8.39 16.60 -1.51
C LEU A 127 -7.54 15.54 -2.22
N PRO A 128 -7.75 15.35 -3.54
CA PRO A 128 -6.99 14.40 -4.35
C PRO A 128 -5.60 14.98 -4.68
N VAL A 129 -4.66 14.83 -3.75
CA VAL A 129 -3.28 15.35 -3.86
C VAL A 129 -2.27 14.21 -3.96
N THR A 130 -1.16 14.41 -4.67
CA THR A 130 -0.07 13.44 -4.72
C THR A 130 0.56 13.26 -3.34
N GLY A 131 0.89 12.03 -2.98
CA GLY A 131 1.36 11.69 -1.64
C GLY A 131 0.25 11.57 -0.59
N SER A 132 -1.00 11.86 -0.95
CA SER A 132 -2.21 11.51 -0.18
C SER A 132 -2.12 11.90 1.30
N PHE A 133 -2.22 10.94 2.20
CA PHE A 133 -2.26 11.17 3.65
C PHE A 133 -1.01 11.84 4.23
N VAL A 134 0.15 11.74 3.56
CA VAL A 134 1.35 12.52 3.93
C VAL A 134 1.08 14.01 3.71
N ARG A 135 0.55 14.36 2.54
CA ARG A 135 0.20 15.75 2.21
C ARG A 135 -0.99 16.23 3.04
N HIS A 136 -1.97 15.36 3.29
CA HIS A 136 -3.09 15.64 4.20
C HIS A 136 -2.63 16.02 5.60
N ALA A 137 -1.62 15.34 6.14
CA ALA A 137 -1.04 15.67 7.43
C ALA A 137 -0.40 17.06 7.47
N GLU A 138 0.26 17.50 6.38
CA GLU A 138 0.89 18.82 6.31
C GLU A 138 -0.12 19.96 6.46
N PHE A 139 -1.31 19.86 5.84
CA PHE A 139 -2.28 20.95 5.85
C PHE A 139 -3.43 20.79 6.86
N LEU A 140 -3.77 19.56 7.31
CA LEU A 140 -4.82 19.37 8.33
C LEU A 140 -4.26 19.43 9.74
N VAL A 141 -3.00 19.02 9.93
CA VAL A 141 -2.42 18.80 11.26
C VAL A 141 -1.29 19.79 11.53
N ASP A 142 -0.12 19.59 10.93
CA ASP A 142 1.09 20.38 11.12
C ASP A 142 2.09 19.99 10.00
N PRO A 143 2.79 20.95 9.35
CA PRO A 143 3.83 20.62 8.38
C PRO A 143 4.94 19.70 8.94
N ALA A 144 5.26 19.78 10.24
CA ALA A 144 6.19 18.84 10.88
C ALA A 144 5.62 17.43 11.00
N TRP A 145 4.30 17.30 11.15
CA TRP A 145 3.66 15.99 11.16
C TRP A 145 3.72 15.34 9.78
N GLY A 146 3.45 16.09 8.72
CA GLY A 146 3.61 15.58 7.36
C GLY A 146 5.05 15.21 7.02
N PHE A 147 6.04 15.98 7.47
CA PHE A 147 7.46 15.58 7.37
C PHE A 147 7.74 14.25 8.06
N ALA A 148 7.28 14.08 9.30
CA ALA A 148 7.51 12.86 10.09
C ALA A 148 6.85 11.64 9.43
N ILE A 149 5.61 11.78 8.95
CA ILE A 149 4.88 10.71 8.25
C ILE A 149 5.51 10.41 6.89
N GLY A 150 6.02 11.41 6.17
CA GLY A 150 6.76 11.19 4.93
C GLY A 150 8.01 10.33 5.16
N TRP A 151 8.80 10.65 6.18
CA TRP A 151 9.98 9.85 6.55
C TRP A 151 9.61 8.48 7.12
N ASN A 152 8.50 8.37 7.86
CA ASN A 152 7.95 7.08 8.29
C ASN A 152 7.67 6.17 7.08
N LEU A 153 7.11 6.71 5.99
CA LEU A 153 6.88 5.94 4.77
C LEU A 153 8.20 5.55 4.09
N VAL A 154 9.18 6.44 4.01
CA VAL A 154 10.49 6.10 3.44
C VAL A 154 11.13 4.96 4.24
N TYR A 155 11.14 5.08 5.56
CA TYR A 155 11.65 4.07 6.49
C TYR A 155 10.90 2.74 6.38
N GLY A 156 9.57 2.76 6.41
CA GLY A 156 8.74 1.56 6.29
C GLY A 156 8.98 0.82 4.98
N ASN A 157 9.08 1.54 3.85
CA ASN A 157 9.41 0.92 2.57
C ASN A 157 10.86 0.39 2.52
N ILE A 158 11.81 1.08 3.16
CA ILE A 158 13.20 0.63 3.30
C ILE A 158 13.29 -0.70 4.05
N LEU A 159 12.46 -0.91 5.09
CA LEU A 159 12.42 -2.16 5.87
C LEU A 159 11.54 -3.25 5.26
N SER A 160 10.50 -2.87 4.53
CA SER A 160 9.63 -3.82 3.85
C SER A 160 10.40 -4.67 2.84
N ILE A 161 11.32 -4.08 2.06
CA ILE A 161 12.09 -4.82 1.04
C ILE A 161 12.94 -5.95 1.64
N PRO A 162 13.82 -5.71 2.64
CA PRO A 162 14.58 -6.81 3.24
C PRO A 162 13.67 -7.81 3.98
N SER A 163 12.50 -7.41 4.48
CA SER A 163 11.54 -8.36 5.07
C SER A 163 11.07 -9.40 4.06
N GLU A 164 10.74 -8.93 2.85
CA GLU A 164 10.29 -9.77 1.74
C GLU A 164 11.43 -10.64 1.17
N ILE A 165 12.65 -10.10 1.04
CA ILE A 165 13.83 -10.90 0.63
C ILE A 165 14.15 -11.98 1.67
N THR A 166 14.02 -11.67 2.96
CA THR A 166 14.22 -12.65 4.04
C THR A 166 13.13 -13.73 4.01
N ALA A 167 11.87 -13.36 3.74
CA ALA A 167 10.79 -14.32 3.52
C ALA A 167 11.06 -15.23 2.32
N ILE A 168 11.59 -14.70 1.22
CA ILE A 168 12.01 -15.52 0.06
C ILE A 168 13.07 -16.55 0.47
N CYS A 169 14.00 -16.20 1.36
CA CYS A 169 14.99 -17.16 1.87
C CYS A 169 14.31 -18.31 2.63
N VAL A 170 13.39 -18.01 3.55
CA VAL A 170 12.59 -19.02 4.27
C VAL A 170 11.84 -19.93 3.29
N LEU A 171 11.26 -19.37 2.23
CA LEU A 171 10.53 -20.17 1.23
C LEU A 171 11.47 -21.07 0.41
N PHE A 172 12.70 -20.63 0.10
CA PHE A 172 13.64 -21.46 -0.67
C PHE A 172 14.16 -22.68 0.09
N GLU A 173 14.19 -22.62 1.42
CA GLU A 173 14.55 -23.76 2.29
C GLU A 173 13.63 -24.98 2.05
N PHE A 174 12.45 -24.79 1.46
CA PHE A 174 11.58 -25.89 1.00
C PHE A 174 12.27 -26.82 -0.02
N TRP A 175 13.08 -26.29 -0.95
CA TRP A 175 13.70 -27.10 -2.01
C TRP A 175 15.18 -27.38 -1.76
N THR A 176 15.87 -26.56 -0.98
CA THR A 176 17.33 -26.61 -0.91
C THR A 176 17.89 -26.03 0.37
N ASP A 177 18.95 -26.67 0.87
CA ASP A 177 19.73 -26.21 2.02
C ASP A 177 20.90 -25.29 1.61
N LEU A 178 20.82 -24.69 0.41
CA LEU A 178 21.83 -23.72 -0.05
C LEU A 178 21.87 -22.51 0.88
N ASN A 179 23.07 -21.95 1.03
CA ASN A 179 23.26 -20.77 1.88
C ASN A 179 22.34 -19.62 1.41
N PRO A 180 21.53 -19.00 2.31
CA PRO A 180 20.58 -17.95 1.94
C PRO A 180 21.19 -16.76 1.20
N SER A 181 22.50 -16.52 1.36
CA SER A 181 23.25 -15.46 0.67
C SER A 181 23.09 -15.48 -0.84
N VAL A 182 22.98 -16.66 -1.45
CA VAL A 182 22.79 -16.81 -2.90
C VAL A 182 21.48 -16.15 -3.32
N PHE A 183 20.39 -16.46 -2.61
CA PHE A 183 19.06 -15.89 -2.89
C PHE A 183 19.02 -14.40 -2.58
N ILE A 184 19.64 -13.95 -1.49
CA ILE A 184 19.72 -12.53 -1.15
C ILE A 184 20.38 -11.74 -2.28
N VAL A 185 21.55 -12.17 -2.76
CA VAL A 185 22.26 -11.48 -3.86
C VAL A 185 21.42 -11.46 -5.13
N ILE A 186 20.81 -12.59 -5.49
CA ILE A 186 19.96 -12.69 -6.69
C ILE A 186 18.79 -11.70 -6.60
N PHE A 187 18.03 -11.72 -5.50
CA PHE A 187 16.85 -10.87 -5.36
C PHE A 187 17.18 -9.39 -5.15
N ILE A 188 18.33 -9.04 -4.57
CA ILE A 188 18.83 -7.65 -4.57
C ILE A 188 19.09 -7.18 -6.01
N ILE A 189 19.82 -7.97 -6.81
CA ILE A 189 20.13 -7.61 -8.20
C ILE A 189 18.85 -7.49 -9.02
N LEU A 190 17.93 -8.45 -8.91
CA LEU A 190 16.66 -8.43 -9.61
C LEU A 190 15.82 -7.20 -9.23
N THR A 191 15.68 -6.91 -7.93
CA THR A 191 14.92 -5.76 -7.42
C THR A 191 15.56 -4.43 -7.84
N PHE A 192 16.90 -4.34 -7.84
CA PHE A 192 17.62 -3.16 -8.32
C PHE A 192 17.41 -2.93 -9.82
N VAL A 193 17.51 -3.97 -10.65
CA VAL A 193 17.30 -3.88 -12.10
C VAL A 193 15.88 -3.40 -12.38
N VAL A 194 14.87 -3.96 -11.70
CA VAL A 194 13.48 -3.51 -11.80
C VAL A 194 13.34 -2.05 -11.34
N GLY A 195 14.02 -1.67 -10.26
CA GLY A 195 14.03 -0.31 -9.73
C GLY A 195 14.57 0.75 -10.69
N ILE A 196 15.53 0.39 -11.54
CA ILE A 196 16.10 1.30 -12.56
C ILE A 196 15.37 1.21 -13.90
N ALA A 197 14.64 0.11 -14.15
CA ALA A 197 13.91 -0.13 -15.38
C ALA A 197 12.81 0.92 -15.65
N PHE A 198 12.31 0.91 -16.89
CA PHE A 198 11.26 1.83 -17.31
C PHE A 198 9.95 1.52 -16.58
N VAL A 199 9.38 2.54 -15.92
CA VAL A 199 8.18 2.43 -15.06
C VAL A 199 7.00 1.75 -15.75
N ARG A 200 6.86 1.90 -17.08
CA ARG A 200 5.78 1.24 -17.83
C ARG A 200 5.94 -0.28 -17.89
N VAL A 201 7.16 -0.78 -18.03
CA VAL A 201 7.44 -2.23 -18.04
C VAL A 201 7.13 -2.82 -16.67
N PHE A 202 7.52 -2.10 -15.61
CA PHE A 202 7.18 -2.45 -14.24
C PHE A 202 5.66 -2.57 -14.03
N GLY A 203 4.87 -1.60 -14.50
CA GLY A 203 3.41 -1.61 -14.36
C GLY A 203 2.73 -2.83 -14.99
N GLU A 204 3.20 -3.26 -16.17
CA GLU A 204 2.69 -4.46 -16.85
C GLU A 204 3.10 -5.76 -16.15
N VAL A 205 4.35 -5.84 -15.65
CA VAL A 205 4.83 -7.00 -14.89
C VAL A 205 4.08 -7.15 -13.57
N GLU A 206 3.90 -6.05 -12.83
CA GLU A 206 3.12 -6.05 -11.59
C GLU A 206 1.65 -6.37 -11.83
N PHE A 207 1.07 -5.95 -12.94
CA PHE A 207 -0.29 -6.34 -13.30
C PHE A 207 -0.42 -7.88 -13.41
N ILE A 208 0.55 -8.54 -14.06
CA ILE A 208 0.56 -10.00 -14.17
C ILE A 208 0.75 -10.65 -12.79
N PHE A 209 1.67 -10.14 -11.96
CA PHE A 209 1.89 -10.68 -10.61
C PHE A 209 0.68 -10.47 -9.69
N ALA A 210 0.01 -9.33 -9.77
CA ALA A 210 -1.23 -9.05 -9.05
C ALA A 210 -2.31 -10.08 -9.38
N MET A 211 -2.50 -10.37 -10.67
CA MET A 211 -3.45 -11.38 -11.14
C MET A 211 -3.08 -12.77 -10.64
N LEU A 212 -1.79 -13.14 -10.71
CA LEU A 212 -1.29 -14.42 -10.21
C LEU A 212 -1.54 -14.58 -8.71
N LYS A 213 -1.31 -13.54 -7.90
CA LYS A 213 -1.55 -13.52 -6.45
C LYS A 213 -3.02 -13.78 -6.11
N ILE A 214 -3.94 -13.05 -6.76
CA ILE A 214 -5.37 -13.18 -6.50
C ILE A 214 -5.86 -14.59 -6.89
N LEU A 215 -5.44 -15.09 -8.05
CA LEU A 215 -5.76 -16.45 -8.49
C LEU A 215 -5.21 -17.50 -7.53
N LEU A 216 -3.99 -17.31 -7.00
CA LEU A 216 -3.41 -18.20 -5.99
C LEU A 216 -4.26 -18.24 -4.72
N VAL A 217 -4.67 -17.08 -4.18
CA VAL A 217 -5.49 -17.04 -2.96
C VAL A 217 -6.82 -17.75 -3.16
N ILE A 218 -7.49 -17.51 -4.29
CA ILE A 218 -8.74 -18.21 -4.63
C ILE A 218 -8.51 -19.73 -4.75
N PHE A 219 -7.46 -20.13 -5.47
CA PHE A 219 -7.08 -21.53 -5.62
C PHE A 219 -6.81 -22.20 -4.27
N LEU A 220 -6.06 -21.55 -3.38
CA LEU A 220 -5.73 -22.07 -2.06
C LEU A 220 -6.94 -22.20 -1.14
N ILE A 221 -7.88 -21.25 -1.19
CA ILE A 221 -9.15 -21.35 -0.45
C ILE A 221 -9.96 -22.55 -0.95
N ILE A 222 -10.12 -22.70 -2.27
CA ILE A 222 -10.88 -23.83 -2.85
C ILE A 222 -10.20 -25.16 -2.55
N LEU A 223 -8.89 -25.27 -2.81
CA LEU A 223 -8.11 -26.46 -2.52
C LEU A 223 -8.19 -26.83 -1.04
N GLY A 224 -8.05 -25.84 -0.16
CA GLY A 224 -8.14 -26.04 1.27
C GLY A 224 -9.50 -26.59 1.70
N LEU A 225 -10.60 -26.06 1.15
CA LEU A 225 -11.93 -26.63 1.40
C LEU A 225 -12.08 -28.06 0.85
N VAL A 226 -11.49 -28.37 -0.31
CA VAL A 226 -11.49 -29.73 -0.86
C VAL A 226 -10.74 -30.71 0.05
N ILE A 227 -9.57 -30.31 0.56
CA ILE A 227 -8.79 -31.12 1.51
C ILE A 227 -9.57 -31.30 2.82
N ASP A 228 -10.10 -30.21 3.37
CA ASP A 228 -10.84 -30.20 4.64
C ASP A 228 -12.06 -31.14 4.61
N LEU A 229 -12.81 -31.10 3.50
CA LEU A 229 -14.01 -31.91 3.31
C LEU A 229 -13.72 -33.38 2.95
N GLY A 230 -12.45 -33.77 2.81
CA GLY A 230 -12.04 -35.14 2.46
C GLY A 230 -12.20 -35.48 0.97
N GLY A 231 -12.11 -34.47 0.10
CA GLY A 231 -12.21 -34.64 -1.35
C GLY A 231 -10.95 -35.22 -2.01
N VAL A 232 -9.84 -35.36 -1.26
CA VAL A 232 -8.60 -35.97 -1.73
C VAL A 232 -8.59 -37.46 -1.41
N PRO A 233 -8.40 -38.36 -2.40
CA PRO A 233 -8.36 -39.79 -2.15
C PRO A 233 -7.33 -40.17 -1.08
N GLY A 234 -7.75 -40.90 -0.05
CA GLY A 234 -6.87 -41.32 1.06
C GLY A 234 -6.75 -40.31 2.21
N THR A 235 -7.30 -39.10 2.06
CA THR A 235 -7.30 -38.09 3.13
C THR A 235 -8.66 -38.07 3.82
N PRO A 236 -8.76 -38.46 5.11
CA PRO A 236 -10.02 -38.38 5.82
C PRO A 236 -10.45 -36.92 6.01
N ARG A 237 -11.76 -36.68 6.05
CA ARG A 237 -12.31 -35.36 6.38
C ARG A 237 -11.67 -34.83 7.67
N ILE A 238 -11.11 -33.62 7.59
CA ILE A 238 -10.53 -32.91 8.73
C ILE A 238 -11.66 -32.19 9.47
N GLY A 239 -12.35 -31.27 8.79
CA GLY A 239 -13.35 -30.41 9.37
C GLY A 239 -12.76 -29.52 10.47
N PHE A 240 -13.56 -29.24 11.49
CA PHE A 240 -13.12 -28.46 12.66
C PHE A 240 -12.30 -29.28 13.67
N ARG A 241 -11.53 -30.29 13.22
CA ARG A 241 -10.73 -31.15 14.11
C ARG A 241 -9.72 -30.32 14.91
N TYR A 242 -8.95 -29.46 14.24
CA TYR A 242 -7.93 -28.65 14.92
C TYR A 242 -8.51 -27.54 15.81
N TRP A 243 -9.77 -27.16 15.56
CA TRP A 243 -10.53 -26.28 16.43
C TRP A 243 -11.01 -26.97 17.72
N GLN A 244 -11.02 -28.30 17.75
CA GLN A 244 -11.34 -29.10 18.95
C GLN A 244 -10.07 -29.58 19.65
N SER A 245 -9.06 -30.03 18.90
CA SER A 245 -7.79 -30.53 19.40
C SER A 245 -6.67 -30.16 18.42
N PRO A 246 -5.66 -29.35 18.80
CA PRO A 246 -5.33 -28.91 20.17
C PRO A 246 -6.31 -27.90 20.79
N GLY A 247 -7.11 -27.20 19.97
CA GLY A 247 -8.18 -26.32 20.46
C GLY A 247 -8.29 -25.01 19.69
N PRO A 248 -9.30 -24.18 19.98
CA PRO A 248 -9.57 -22.97 19.23
C PRO A 248 -8.60 -21.81 19.56
N PHE A 249 -8.01 -21.84 20.76
CA PHE A 249 -7.06 -20.85 21.25
C PHE A 249 -5.79 -21.53 21.73
N VAL A 250 -4.66 -20.87 21.53
CA VAL A 250 -3.38 -21.24 22.14
C VAL A 250 -3.13 -20.36 23.36
N GLU A 251 -2.65 -20.98 24.45
CA GLU A 251 -2.19 -20.25 25.63
C GLU A 251 -0.80 -19.68 25.37
N HIS A 252 -0.67 -18.35 25.39
CA HIS A 252 0.59 -17.67 25.10
C HIS A 252 1.10 -16.91 26.33
N ILE A 253 2.35 -17.18 26.74
CA ILE A 253 3.07 -16.59 27.89
C ILE A 253 2.49 -16.89 29.28
N ALA A 254 1.17 -16.86 29.43
CA ALA A 254 0.44 -17.21 30.63
C ALA A 254 -0.46 -18.41 30.37
N THR A 255 -1.03 -18.99 31.43
CA THR A 255 -1.97 -20.11 31.35
C THR A 255 -3.42 -19.66 31.53
N GLY A 256 -4.37 -20.49 31.11
CA GLY A 256 -5.80 -20.22 31.22
C GLY A 256 -6.30 -19.13 30.28
N ASP A 257 -7.44 -18.51 30.63
CA ASP A 257 -8.12 -17.56 29.74
C ASP A 257 -7.31 -16.29 29.48
N TRP A 258 -6.46 -15.89 30.43
CA TRP A 258 -5.51 -14.80 30.21
C TRP A 258 -4.46 -15.16 29.16
N GLY A 259 -3.90 -16.38 29.21
CA GLY A 259 -2.98 -16.89 28.20
C GLY A 259 -3.60 -16.91 26.80
N LYS A 260 -4.86 -17.35 26.69
CA LYS A 260 -5.61 -17.36 25.42
C LYS A 260 -5.83 -15.95 24.88
N PHE A 261 -6.13 -14.99 25.75
CA PHE A 261 -6.26 -13.59 25.37
C PHE A 261 -4.92 -13.03 24.86
N LEU A 262 -3.81 -13.32 25.54
CA LEU A 262 -2.48 -12.91 25.10
C LEU A 262 -2.11 -13.53 23.75
N GLY A 263 -2.50 -14.78 23.49
CA GLY A 263 -2.31 -15.42 22.19
C GLY A 263 -3.08 -14.72 21.07
N TYR A 264 -4.37 -14.43 21.29
CA TYR A 264 -5.17 -13.60 20.39
C TYR A 264 -4.54 -12.21 20.16
N TRP A 265 -4.07 -11.57 21.23
CA TRP A 265 -3.46 -10.23 21.15
C TRP A 265 -2.11 -10.24 20.43
N GLY A 266 -1.31 -11.30 20.60
CA GLY A 266 -0.03 -11.48 19.89
C GLY A 266 -0.17 -11.54 18.37
N VAL A 267 -1.34 -11.95 17.85
CA VAL A 267 -1.61 -11.99 16.41
C VAL A 267 -1.73 -10.58 15.78
N MET A 268 -1.97 -9.53 16.57
CA MET A 268 -2.24 -8.18 16.03
C MET A 268 -1.12 -7.68 15.14
N THR A 269 0.15 -7.88 15.51
CA THR A 269 1.32 -7.41 14.74
C THR A 269 1.40 -8.09 13.37
N SER A 270 1.28 -9.42 13.32
CA SER A 270 1.28 -10.18 12.05
C SER A 270 0.08 -9.81 11.18
N ALA A 271 -1.09 -9.57 11.77
CA ALA A 271 -2.28 -9.12 11.06
C ALA A 271 -2.09 -7.71 10.48
N VAL A 272 -1.54 -6.76 11.24
CA VAL A 272 -1.20 -5.41 10.77
C VAL A 272 -0.26 -5.47 9.57
N PHE A 273 0.83 -6.24 9.68
CA PHE A 273 1.77 -6.43 8.57
C PHE A 273 1.08 -7.03 7.34
N SER A 274 0.18 -8.01 7.54
CA SER A 274 -0.55 -8.63 6.43
C SER A 274 -1.48 -7.67 5.70
N PHE A 275 -2.01 -6.65 6.41
CA PHE A 275 -2.86 -5.61 5.83
C PHE A 275 -2.06 -4.37 5.37
N ALA A 276 -0.74 -4.34 5.53
CA ALA A 276 0.08 -3.22 5.08
C ALA A 276 -0.10 -2.96 3.58
N GLY A 277 0.01 -1.70 3.16
CA GLY A 277 -0.06 -1.34 1.75
C GLY A 277 -1.47 -1.14 1.19
N VAL A 278 -2.54 -1.45 1.95
CA VAL A 278 -3.93 -1.08 1.58
C VAL A 278 -4.10 0.43 1.38
N GLU A 279 -3.34 1.26 2.09
CA GLU A 279 -3.33 2.72 1.95
C GLU A 279 -2.66 3.22 0.66
N SER A 280 -1.89 2.38 -0.02
CA SER A 280 -1.15 2.75 -1.24
C SER A 280 -2.07 3.17 -2.38
N LEU A 281 -3.30 2.64 -2.41
CA LEU A 281 -4.34 3.00 -3.39
C LEU A 281 -4.57 4.51 -3.46
N ALA A 282 -4.57 5.20 -2.31
CA ALA A 282 -4.84 6.62 -2.28
C ALA A 282 -3.61 7.46 -2.65
N MET A 283 -2.39 6.90 -2.65
CA MET A 283 -1.17 7.65 -2.96
C MET A 283 -1.12 8.13 -4.41
N ALA A 284 -1.83 7.42 -5.29
CA ALA A 284 -1.91 7.73 -6.71
C ALA A 284 -3.22 8.49 -7.05
N ALA A 285 -3.82 9.14 -6.05
CA ALA A 285 -5.04 9.92 -6.19
C ALA A 285 -4.96 10.97 -7.32
N ALA A 286 -3.87 11.74 -7.37
CA ALA A 286 -3.67 12.79 -8.37
C ALA A 286 -3.44 12.25 -9.79
N GLU A 287 -3.05 10.98 -9.92
CA GLU A 287 -2.84 10.31 -11.21
C GLU A 287 -4.11 9.55 -11.67
N THR A 288 -5.15 9.50 -10.84
CA THR A 288 -6.39 8.77 -11.12
C THR A 288 -7.36 9.64 -11.91
N GLN A 289 -8.05 9.09 -12.92
CA GLN A 289 -9.14 9.80 -13.59
C GLN A 289 -10.38 9.82 -12.68
N ASN A 290 -11.02 10.98 -12.55
CA ASN A 290 -12.15 11.20 -11.65
C ASN A 290 -11.88 10.71 -10.20
N PRO A 291 -10.82 11.20 -9.54
CA PRO A 291 -10.37 10.70 -8.25
C PRO A 291 -11.42 10.83 -7.15
N ARG A 292 -12.29 11.86 -7.19
CA ARG A 292 -13.29 12.11 -6.14
C ARG A 292 -14.36 11.02 -6.08
N ARG A 293 -14.57 10.28 -7.19
CA ARG A 293 -15.47 9.10 -7.24
C ARG A 293 -14.74 7.78 -7.27
N ALA A 294 -13.64 7.70 -8.01
CA ALA A 294 -12.88 6.47 -8.20
C ALA A 294 -12.21 6.00 -6.90
N ILE A 295 -11.61 6.91 -6.12
CA ILE A 295 -10.88 6.54 -4.89
C ILE A 295 -11.84 5.99 -3.83
N PRO A 296 -12.95 6.66 -3.45
CA PRO A 296 -13.90 6.09 -2.49
C PRO A 296 -14.45 4.73 -2.89
N ARG A 297 -14.76 4.57 -4.18
CA ARG A 297 -15.28 3.32 -4.73
C ARG A 297 -14.23 2.22 -4.63
N ALA A 298 -12.98 2.51 -4.96
CA ALA A 298 -11.88 1.58 -4.86
C ALA A 298 -11.59 1.23 -3.39
N CYS A 299 -11.48 2.21 -2.47
CA CYS A 299 -11.31 1.97 -1.04
C CYS A 299 -12.38 1.01 -0.49
N LYS A 300 -13.65 1.21 -0.85
CA LYS A 300 -14.75 0.32 -0.40
C LYS A 300 -14.65 -1.10 -0.98
N ARG A 301 -14.36 -1.23 -2.27
CA ARG A 301 -14.36 -2.52 -2.98
C ARG A 301 -13.13 -3.35 -2.66
N VAL A 302 -11.96 -2.73 -2.72
CA VAL A 302 -10.67 -3.37 -2.45
C VAL A 302 -10.64 -3.86 -1.01
N PHE A 303 -11.05 -3.01 -0.05
CA PHE A 303 -11.15 -3.40 1.35
C PHE A 303 -12.06 -4.62 1.56
N ALA A 304 -13.29 -4.58 1.03
CA ALA A 304 -14.25 -5.66 1.23
C ALA A 304 -13.73 -7.00 0.69
N ARG A 305 -13.01 -6.99 -0.45
CA ARG A 305 -12.42 -8.19 -1.04
C ARG A 305 -11.21 -8.69 -0.25
N ILE A 306 -10.28 -7.81 0.12
CA ILE A 306 -9.07 -8.21 0.86
C ILE A 306 -9.46 -8.80 2.22
N VAL A 307 -10.34 -8.13 2.97
CA VAL A 307 -10.81 -8.67 4.25
C VAL A 307 -11.54 -10.00 4.05
N LEU A 308 -12.42 -10.12 3.05
CA LEU A 308 -13.08 -11.40 2.77
C LEU A 308 -12.06 -12.52 2.50
N PHE A 309 -11.09 -12.29 1.60
CA PHE A 309 -10.08 -13.29 1.27
C PHE A 309 -9.19 -13.64 2.47
N TYR A 310 -8.84 -12.66 3.30
CA TYR A 310 -8.03 -12.87 4.49
C TYR A 310 -8.79 -13.69 5.52
N MET A 311 -10.04 -13.32 5.81
CA MET A 311 -10.89 -14.04 6.75
C MET A 311 -11.15 -15.47 6.29
N LEU A 312 -11.41 -15.68 5.00
CA LEU A 312 -11.56 -17.02 4.43
C LEU A 312 -10.26 -17.82 4.46
N ALA A 313 -9.13 -17.20 4.11
CA ALA A 313 -7.82 -17.86 4.16
C ALA A 313 -7.45 -18.28 5.59
N VAL A 314 -7.60 -17.39 6.58
CA VAL A 314 -7.34 -17.70 8.01
C VAL A 314 -8.24 -18.83 8.49
N LEU A 315 -9.54 -18.78 8.16
CA LEU A 315 -10.50 -19.83 8.53
C LEU A 315 -10.11 -21.18 7.92
N VAL A 316 -9.81 -21.20 6.62
CA VAL A 316 -9.42 -22.43 5.91
C VAL A 316 -8.11 -22.98 6.46
N VAL A 317 -7.09 -22.15 6.64
CA VAL A 317 -5.81 -22.58 7.24
C VAL A 317 -6.03 -23.14 8.64
N GLY A 318 -6.82 -22.47 9.48
CA GLY A 318 -7.12 -22.94 10.83
C GLY A 318 -7.89 -24.26 10.87
N MET A 319 -8.58 -24.66 9.80
CA MET A 319 -9.17 -25.99 9.67
C MET A 319 -8.15 -27.05 9.21
N LEU A 320 -7.12 -26.63 8.47
CA LEU A 320 -6.20 -27.55 7.78
C LEU A 320 -4.94 -27.93 8.56
N VAL A 321 -4.46 -27.05 9.44
CA VAL A 321 -3.20 -27.23 10.16
C VAL A 321 -3.41 -27.05 11.66
N ALA A 322 -2.82 -27.95 12.45
CA ALA A 322 -2.83 -27.86 13.90
C ALA A 322 -1.93 -26.71 14.37
N SER A 323 -2.33 -25.98 15.41
CA SER A 323 -1.52 -24.87 15.93
C SER A 323 -0.22 -25.31 16.59
N ASP A 324 -0.09 -26.60 16.92
CA ASP A 324 1.11 -27.24 17.49
C ASP A 324 1.90 -28.06 16.44
N ASP A 325 1.64 -27.86 15.14
CA ASP A 325 2.42 -28.53 14.09
C ASP A 325 3.87 -28.00 14.08
N PRO A 326 4.89 -28.88 14.23
CA PRO A 326 6.28 -28.45 14.34
C PRO A 326 6.83 -27.80 13.07
N ARG A 327 6.14 -27.92 11.93
CA ARG A 327 6.54 -27.30 10.65
C ARG A 327 6.10 -25.82 10.53
N LEU A 328 5.30 -25.33 11.49
CA LEU A 328 4.98 -23.91 11.61
C LEU A 328 6.12 -23.10 12.25
N ASP A 329 7.10 -23.79 12.85
CA ASP A 329 8.20 -23.22 13.60
C ASP A 329 9.55 -23.75 13.11
N ASP A 330 10.60 -22.92 13.20
CA ASP A 330 11.98 -23.32 12.96
C ASP A 330 12.65 -23.89 14.24
N ALA A 331 11.97 -23.83 15.39
CA ALA A 331 12.48 -24.33 16.68
C ALA A 331 12.84 -25.83 16.69
N TYR A 332 12.33 -26.60 15.72
CA TYR A 332 12.60 -28.04 15.59
C TYR A 332 13.61 -28.37 14.46
N GLY A 333 14.24 -27.37 13.85
CA GLY A 333 15.20 -27.56 12.75
C GLY A 333 14.57 -27.98 11.42
N THR A 334 13.26 -27.78 11.28
CA THR A 334 12.52 -27.94 10.02
C THR A 334 12.18 -26.55 9.47
N ALA A 335 12.52 -26.30 8.20
CA ALA A 335 12.20 -25.05 7.52
C ALA A 335 10.73 -24.69 7.70
N ALA A 336 10.44 -23.48 8.20
CA ALA A 336 9.09 -23.00 8.40
C ALA A 336 8.36 -22.94 7.05
N GLN A 337 7.24 -23.67 6.93
CA GLN A 337 6.49 -23.76 5.69
C GLN A 337 5.19 -22.96 5.77
N SER A 338 4.75 -22.43 4.62
CA SER A 338 3.40 -21.86 4.53
C SER A 338 2.36 -22.92 4.95
N PRO A 339 1.34 -22.58 5.76
CA PRO A 339 0.33 -23.55 6.18
C PRO A 339 -0.40 -24.23 5.02
N PHE A 340 -0.55 -23.54 3.89
CA PHE A 340 -1.11 -24.14 2.67
C PHE A 340 -0.21 -25.21 2.05
N VAL A 341 1.11 -25.02 2.12
CA VAL A 341 2.12 -25.99 1.67
C VAL A 341 2.11 -27.19 2.60
N ILE A 342 2.04 -26.96 3.93
CA ILE A 342 1.91 -28.01 4.94
C ILE A 342 0.67 -28.87 4.68
N ALA A 343 -0.49 -28.24 4.48
CA ALA A 343 -1.75 -28.93 4.23
C ALA A 343 -1.73 -29.74 2.92
N ALA A 344 -1.21 -29.16 1.83
CA ALA A 344 -1.13 -29.84 0.54
C ALA A 344 -0.14 -31.03 0.56
N SER A 345 0.97 -30.89 1.31
CA SER A 345 1.94 -31.96 1.54
C SER A 345 1.33 -33.09 2.38
N ALA A 346 0.63 -32.74 3.47
CA ALA A 346 -0.08 -33.71 4.31
C ALA A 346 -1.21 -34.44 3.57
N ALA A 347 -1.86 -33.79 2.60
CA ALA A 347 -2.86 -34.39 1.72
C ALA A 347 -2.26 -35.30 0.62
N GLY A 348 -0.93 -35.41 0.54
CA GLY A 348 -0.25 -36.29 -0.42
C GLY A 348 -0.31 -35.81 -1.87
N ILE A 349 -0.45 -34.50 -2.12
CA ILE A 349 -0.52 -33.95 -3.48
C ILE A 349 0.85 -33.39 -3.89
N PRO A 350 1.73 -34.17 -4.55
CA PRO A 350 3.17 -33.87 -4.61
C PRO A 350 3.54 -32.59 -5.37
N ALA A 351 2.76 -32.20 -6.39
CA ALA A 351 3.08 -31.03 -7.22
C ALA A 351 2.64 -29.70 -6.60
N ILE A 352 1.59 -29.71 -5.78
CA ILE A 352 0.96 -28.48 -5.29
C ILE A 352 1.88 -27.69 -4.33
N PRO A 353 2.51 -28.30 -3.31
CA PRO A 353 3.45 -27.62 -2.42
C PRO A 353 4.48 -26.78 -3.18
N SER A 354 5.11 -27.37 -4.21
CA SER A 354 6.11 -26.69 -5.03
C SER A 354 5.51 -25.54 -5.86
N VAL A 355 4.33 -25.71 -6.44
CA VAL A 355 3.68 -24.63 -7.23
C VAL A 355 3.29 -23.47 -6.33
N VAL A 356 2.67 -23.75 -5.19
CA VAL A 356 2.26 -22.73 -4.22
C VAL A 356 3.48 -21.95 -3.74
N ASN A 357 4.53 -22.66 -3.32
CA ASN A 357 5.74 -22.03 -2.79
C ASN A 357 6.43 -21.13 -3.85
N ALA A 358 6.48 -21.58 -5.12
CA ALA A 358 7.05 -20.78 -6.21
C ALA A 358 6.25 -19.50 -6.48
N VAL A 359 4.91 -19.59 -6.47
CA VAL A 359 4.06 -18.40 -6.65
C VAL A 359 4.16 -17.45 -5.45
N VAL A 360 4.30 -17.96 -4.22
CA VAL A 360 4.50 -17.10 -3.03
C VAL A 360 5.85 -16.36 -3.11
N ILE A 361 6.90 -16.96 -3.65
CA ILE A 361 8.18 -16.24 -3.89
C ILE A 361 7.99 -15.10 -4.90
N THR A 362 7.28 -15.34 -6.00
CA THR A 362 6.96 -14.26 -6.95
C THR A 362 6.11 -13.17 -6.31
N SER A 363 5.24 -13.54 -5.36
CA SER A 363 4.43 -12.61 -4.59
C SER A 363 5.27 -11.72 -3.67
N ALA A 364 6.21 -12.31 -2.94
CA ALA A 364 7.16 -11.60 -2.06
C ALA A 364 8.04 -10.65 -2.87
N TRP A 365 8.56 -11.10 -4.02
CA TRP A 365 9.39 -10.25 -4.87
C TRP A 365 8.61 -9.08 -5.48
N SER A 366 7.36 -9.29 -5.89
CA SER A 366 6.45 -8.22 -6.32
C SER A 366 6.22 -7.19 -5.19
N ALA A 367 6.01 -7.63 -3.95
CA ALA A 367 5.86 -6.73 -2.80
C ALA A 367 7.14 -5.91 -2.51
N SER A 368 8.33 -6.51 -2.65
CA SER A 368 9.62 -5.79 -2.63
C SER A 368 9.68 -4.70 -3.68
N ASN A 369 9.34 -5.01 -4.93
CA ASN A 369 9.43 -4.05 -6.02
C ASN A 369 8.43 -2.90 -5.84
N GLN A 370 7.23 -3.18 -5.34
CA GLN A 370 6.25 -2.15 -5.00
C GLN A 370 6.74 -1.24 -3.88
N SER A 371 7.34 -1.80 -2.83
CA SER A 371 7.92 -1.03 -1.73
C SER A 371 9.05 -0.12 -2.21
N LEU A 372 9.92 -0.63 -3.09
CA LEU A 372 10.97 0.16 -3.72
C LEU A 372 10.38 1.33 -4.52
N LEU A 373 9.36 1.07 -5.31
CA LEU A 373 8.74 2.08 -6.17
C LEU A 373 8.01 3.15 -5.35
N ALA A 374 7.21 2.74 -4.36
CA ALA A 374 6.50 3.66 -3.49
C ALA A 374 7.49 4.51 -2.67
N GLY A 375 8.46 3.85 -2.03
CA GLY A 375 9.44 4.51 -1.18
C GLY A 375 10.34 5.50 -1.94
N THR A 376 10.79 5.15 -3.15
CA THR A 376 11.61 6.07 -3.96
C THR A 376 10.84 7.30 -4.42
N ARG A 377 9.54 7.17 -4.72
CA ARG A 377 8.68 8.32 -5.05
C ARG A 377 8.40 9.21 -3.86
N VAL A 378 8.15 8.64 -2.69
CA VAL A 378 7.98 9.44 -1.45
C VAL A 378 9.26 10.20 -1.15
N LEU A 379 10.43 9.54 -1.20
CA LEU A 379 11.71 10.20 -0.95
C LEU A 379 12.02 11.30 -1.97
N PHE A 380 11.73 11.06 -3.25
CA PHE A 380 11.83 12.07 -4.29
C PHE A 380 10.90 13.27 -4.03
N GLY A 381 9.65 13.02 -3.65
CA GLY A 381 8.68 14.06 -3.29
C GLY A 381 9.10 14.88 -2.06
N LEU A 382 9.70 14.25 -1.05
CA LEU A 382 10.30 14.94 0.09
C LEU A 382 11.47 15.83 -0.35
N ALA A 383 12.31 15.34 -1.27
CA ALA A 383 13.44 16.11 -1.79
C ALA A 383 13.00 17.34 -2.60
N LEU A 384 11.90 17.22 -3.36
CA LEU A 384 11.32 18.35 -4.12
C LEU A 384 10.91 19.48 -3.18
N LYS A 385 10.33 19.13 -2.02
CA LYS A 385 9.90 20.08 -0.99
C LYS A 385 11.02 20.58 -0.07
N GLY A 386 12.28 20.24 -0.34
CA GLY A 386 13.40 20.57 0.55
C GLY A 386 13.34 19.89 1.92
N GLN A 387 12.55 18.81 2.05
CA GLN A 387 12.43 17.96 3.24
C GLN A 387 13.41 16.78 3.18
N ALA A 388 14.09 16.57 2.06
CA ALA A 388 15.23 15.67 1.93
C ALA A 388 16.35 16.33 1.10
N PRO A 389 17.61 15.85 1.20
CA PRO A 389 18.72 16.36 0.42
C PRO A 389 18.46 16.39 -1.09
N LYS A 390 18.85 17.49 -1.76
CA LYS A 390 18.65 17.70 -3.21
C LYS A 390 19.31 16.63 -4.11
N ILE A 391 20.23 15.83 -3.58
CA ILE A 391 20.85 14.73 -4.32
C ILE A 391 19.82 13.68 -4.77
N PHE A 392 18.72 13.52 -4.03
CA PHE A 392 17.65 12.57 -4.34
C PHE A 392 16.79 12.99 -5.54
N LEU A 393 16.91 14.24 -6.01
CA LEU A 393 16.23 14.74 -7.21
C LEU A 393 16.87 14.28 -8.53
N ARG A 394 18.00 13.57 -8.48
CA ARG A 394 18.67 13.11 -9.69
C ARG A 394 17.92 11.93 -10.31
N THR A 395 17.48 12.09 -11.55
CA THR A 395 16.78 11.07 -12.33
C THR A 395 17.61 10.55 -13.50
N THR A 396 17.31 9.34 -13.98
CA THR A 396 17.80 8.82 -15.26
C THR A 396 17.13 9.57 -16.43
N ALA A 397 17.60 9.34 -17.66
CA ALA A 397 17.04 9.94 -18.88
C ALA A 397 15.55 9.60 -19.11
N TRP A 398 15.05 8.52 -18.50
CA TRP A 398 13.65 8.09 -18.58
C TRP A 398 12.84 8.36 -17.30
N GLY A 399 13.38 9.16 -16.37
CA GLY A 399 12.62 9.71 -15.23
C GLY A 399 12.69 8.91 -13.93
N THR A 400 13.58 7.92 -13.81
CA THR A 400 13.69 7.10 -12.59
C THR A 400 14.67 7.76 -11.59
N PRO A 401 14.29 8.01 -10.32
CA PRO A 401 15.15 8.65 -9.33
C PRO A 401 16.24 7.69 -8.79
N TYR A 402 17.30 7.49 -9.57
CA TYR A 402 18.30 6.44 -9.32
C TYR A 402 19.04 6.58 -7.99
N VAL A 403 19.22 7.80 -7.47
CA VAL A 403 19.86 8.00 -6.15
C VAL A 403 18.96 7.48 -5.03
N CYS A 404 17.65 7.64 -5.16
CA CYS A 404 16.70 7.02 -4.24
C CYS A 404 16.79 5.49 -4.34
N VAL A 405 16.83 4.94 -5.56
CA VAL A 405 16.97 3.48 -5.76
C VAL A 405 18.25 2.95 -5.11
N LEU A 406 19.38 3.64 -5.26
CA LEU A 406 20.65 3.26 -4.64
C LEU A 406 20.59 3.25 -3.11
N LEU A 407 19.94 4.25 -2.50
CA LEU A 407 19.73 4.28 -1.05
C LEU A 407 18.94 3.05 -0.60
N PHE A 408 17.81 2.78 -1.23
CA PHE A 408 16.97 1.63 -0.89
C PHE A 408 17.71 0.31 -1.09
N THR A 409 18.49 0.20 -2.18
CA THR A 409 19.34 -0.97 -2.47
C THR A 409 20.37 -1.22 -1.37
N ALA A 410 20.97 -0.15 -0.82
CA ALA A 410 21.90 -0.28 0.30
C ALA A 410 21.24 -0.91 1.54
N PHE A 411 19.96 -0.60 1.80
CA PHE A 411 19.23 -1.20 2.91
C PHE A 411 18.71 -2.62 2.61
N MET A 412 18.58 -3.03 1.35
CA MET A 412 18.26 -4.44 1.03
C MET A 412 19.32 -5.41 1.58
N PHE A 413 20.57 -4.95 1.75
CA PHE A 413 21.62 -5.73 2.39
C PHE A 413 21.35 -6.08 3.86
N LEU A 414 20.36 -5.44 4.53
CA LEU A 414 19.90 -5.89 5.85
C LEU A 414 19.39 -7.35 5.82
N SER A 415 18.96 -7.85 4.66
CA SER A 415 18.56 -9.26 4.50
C SER A 415 19.69 -10.25 4.83
N PHE A 416 20.97 -9.83 4.75
CA PHE A 416 22.12 -10.64 5.16
C PHE A 416 22.15 -10.95 6.67
N MET A 417 21.36 -10.25 7.49
CA MET A 417 21.20 -10.61 8.90
C MET A 417 20.67 -12.03 9.06
N SER A 418 19.91 -12.56 8.09
CA SER A 418 19.40 -13.95 8.08
C SER A 418 20.52 -14.98 8.21
N LEU A 419 21.74 -14.68 7.75
CA LEU A 419 22.89 -15.58 7.84
C LEU A 419 23.40 -15.78 9.28
N SER A 420 23.15 -14.81 10.15
CA SER A 420 23.68 -14.81 11.52
C SER A 420 22.65 -15.19 12.58
N ASN A 421 21.37 -14.93 12.33
CA ASN A 421 20.30 -15.10 13.33
C ASN A 421 19.15 -16.02 12.87
N GLY A 422 19.27 -16.64 11.69
CA GLY A 422 18.20 -17.41 11.06
C GLY A 422 17.24 -16.52 10.26
N ALA A 423 16.75 -17.03 9.13
CA ALA A 423 15.88 -16.27 8.23
C ALA A 423 14.52 -15.94 8.89
N LEU A 424 13.91 -16.89 9.61
CA LEU A 424 12.62 -16.66 10.25
C LEU A 424 12.68 -15.61 11.38
N THR A 425 13.74 -15.64 12.20
CA THR A 425 13.95 -14.64 13.27
C THR A 425 14.06 -13.23 12.71
N VAL A 426 14.87 -13.06 11.66
CA VAL A 426 15.08 -11.75 11.02
C VAL A 426 13.84 -11.29 10.29
N PHE A 427 13.09 -12.21 9.67
CA PHE A 427 11.79 -11.92 9.09
C PHE A 427 10.87 -11.29 10.13
N TRP A 428 10.72 -11.89 11.31
CA TRP A 428 9.85 -11.35 12.36
C TRP A 428 10.33 -10.00 12.91
N TRP A 429 11.63 -9.79 13.07
CA TRP A 429 12.15 -8.47 13.47
C TRP A 429 11.79 -7.37 12.45
N LEU A 430 11.88 -7.67 11.16
CA LEU A 430 11.52 -6.71 10.11
C LEU A 430 10.01 -6.53 10.00
N VAL A 431 9.23 -7.59 10.22
CA VAL A 431 7.76 -7.54 10.31
C VAL A 431 7.31 -6.61 11.43
N ASP A 432 7.89 -6.73 12.63
CA ASP A 432 7.55 -5.86 13.78
C ASP A 432 7.80 -4.39 13.47
N LEU A 433 8.97 -4.08 12.90
CA LEU A 433 9.34 -2.71 12.55
C LEU A 433 8.43 -2.13 11.47
N THR A 434 8.12 -2.91 10.43
CA THR A 434 7.19 -2.49 9.37
C THR A 434 5.77 -2.33 9.91
N ALA A 435 5.29 -3.23 10.77
CA ALA A 435 3.97 -3.14 11.38
C ALA A 435 3.82 -1.89 12.25
N ALA A 436 4.86 -1.53 13.01
CA ALA A 436 4.87 -0.29 13.79
C ALA A 436 4.71 0.96 12.91
N GLY A 437 5.49 1.06 11.82
CA GLY A 437 5.39 2.16 10.86
C GLY A 437 4.03 2.23 10.15
N VAL A 438 3.40 1.07 9.88
CA VAL A 438 2.04 0.99 9.32
C VAL A 438 1.01 1.53 10.31
N LEU A 439 1.09 1.16 11.60
CA LEU A 439 0.20 1.68 12.64
C LEU A 439 0.32 3.19 12.82
N VAL A 440 1.53 3.74 12.72
CA VAL A 440 1.75 5.20 12.71
C VAL A 440 1.09 5.84 11.47
N SER A 441 1.25 5.24 10.30
CA SER A 441 0.64 5.74 9.06
C SER A 441 -0.90 5.73 9.13
N TRP A 442 -1.48 4.64 9.61
CA TRP A 442 -2.93 4.53 9.83
C TRP A 442 -3.41 5.53 10.89
N SER A 443 -2.66 5.73 11.96
CA SER A 443 -2.96 6.76 12.96
C SER A 443 -2.97 8.16 12.35
N ALA A 444 -2.04 8.47 11.43
CA ALA A 444 -2.02 9.74 10.72
C ALA A 444 -3.22 9.91 9.79
N ILE A 445 -3.61 8.86 9.04
CA ILE A 445 -4.82 8.87 8.20
C ILE A 445 -6.07 9.18 9.02
N LEU A 446 -6.23 8.48 10.15
CA LEU A 446 -7.38 8.64 11.03
C LEU A 446 -7.40 10.04 11.66
N LEU A 447 -6.23 10.55 12.07
CA LEU A 447 -6.09 11.92 12.59
C LEU A 447 -6.47 12.96 11.53
N ASN A 448 -6.00 12.80 10.29
CA ASN A 448 -6.35 13.68 9.18
C ASN A 448 -7.87 13.75 8.98
N HIS A 449 -8.55 12.60 8.95
CA HIS A 449 -10.01 12.54 8.83
C HIS A 449 -10.74 13.22 9.99
N ILE A 450 -10.30 12.96 11.23
CA ILE A 450 -10.86 13.62 12.42
C ILE A 450 -10.68 15.15 12.32
N ARG A 451 -9.52 15.64 11.90
CA ARG A 451 -9.26 17.08 11.75
C ARG A 451 -10.11 17.70 10.64
N LEU A 452 -10.29 17.01 9.51
CA LEU A 452 -11.20 17.44 8.45
C LEU A 452 -12.64 17.61 8.96
N LYS A 453 -13.19 16.58 9.60
CA LYS A 453 -14.58 16.62 10.12
C LYS A 453 -14.77 17.66 11.21
N THR A 454 -13.80 17.81 12.11
CA THR A 454 -13.88 18.83 13.17
C THR A 454 -13.74 20.25 12.62
N ALA A 455 -12.93 20.46 11.58
CA ALA A 455 -12.82 21.73 10.87
C ALA A 455 -14.13 22.11 10.15
N MET A 456 -14.74 21.17 9.42
CA MET A 456 -16.05 21.38 8.79
C MET A 456 -17.11 21.79 9.81
N LYS A 457 -17.18 21.09 10.96
CA LYS A 457 -18.12 21.43 12.04
C LYS A 457 -17.86 22.83 12.60
N LYS A 458 -16.59 23.21 12.75
CA LYS A 458 -16.20 24.52 13.30
C LYS A 458 -16.48 25.67 12.33
N GLN A 459 -16.36 25.43 11.03
CA GLN A 459 -16.62 26.40 9.96
C GLN A 459 -18.10 26.41 9.51
N GLY A 460 -18.98 25.64 10.16
CA GLY A 460 -20.40 25.59 9.82
C GLY A 460 -20.72 24.90 8.48
N ILE A 461 -19.81 24.05 7.98
CA ILE A 461 -19.99 23.29 6.74
C ILE A 461 -20.62 21.94 7.05
N GLU A 462 -21.74 21.62 6.41
CA GLU A 462 -22.37 20.31 6.54
C GLU A 462 -21.52 19.19 5.94
N PHE A 463 -21.48 18.03 6.61
CA PHE A 463 -20.75 16.85 6.12
C PHE A 463 -21.30 16.29 4.81
N SER A 464 -22.56 16.59 4.48
CA SER A 464 -23.23 16.27 3.21
C SER A 464 -22.53 16.89 2.00
N ARG A 465 -21.75 17.96 2.20
CA ARG A 465 -21.02 18.64 1.11
C ARG A 465 -19.81 17.83 0.62
N LEU A 466 -19.30 16.88 1.41
CA LEU A 466 -18.20 16.03 0.96
C LEU A 466 -18.64 15.18 -0.26
N PRO A 467 -17.77 15.02 -1.27
CA PRO A 467 -18.08 14.20 -2.45
C PRO A 467 -18.45 12.76 -2.09
N TRP A 468 -17.90 12.26 -0.98
CA TRP A 468 -18.28 11.01 -0.35
C TRP A 468 -18.24 11.15 1.18
N ASN A 469 -19.29 10.70 1.86
CA ASN A 469 -19.43 10.79 3.31
C ASN A 469 -20.34 9.67 3.84
N ASN A 470 -20.02 9.15 5.02
CA ASN A 470 -20.91 8.29 5.79
C ASN A 470 -21.01 8.78 7.24
N SER A 471 -22.19 8.64 7.86
CA SER A 471 -22.44 9.19 9.21
C SER A 471 -21.66 8.50 10.34
N TRP A 472 -21.23 7.25 10.14
CA TRP A 472 -20.54 6.47 11.17
C TRP A 472 -19.01 6.63 11.15
N THR A 473 -18.44 7.22 10.09
CA THR A 473 -16.98 7.22 9.87
C THR A 473 -16.24 8.05 10.90
N LEU A 474 -16.83 9.12 11.42
CA LEU A 474 -16.21 9.91 12.48
C LEU A 474 -16.02 9.09 13.77
N TYR A 475 -17.02 8.30 14.16
CA TYR A 475 -16.94 7.46 15.36
C TYR A 475 -15.96 6.31 15.16
N SER A 476 -16.00 5.65 13.99
CA SER A 476 -15.03 4.60 13.69
C SER A 476 -13.60 5.13 13.64
N SER A 477 -13.39 6.37 13.18
CA SER A 477 -12.05 6.97 13.13
C SER A 477 -11.45 7.17 14.52
N TYR A 478 -12.24 7.59 15.51
CA TYR A 478 -11.77 7.71 16.90
C TYR A 478 -11.43 6.33 17.52
N VAL A 479 -12.32 5.34 17.33
CA VAL A 479 -12.12 3.99 17.87
C VAL A 479 -10.90 3.32 17.22
N ALA A 480 -10.78 3.42 15.90
CA ALA A 480 -9.64 2.87 15.17
C ALA A 480 -8.33 3.57 15.55
N LEU A 481 -8.34 4.90 15.77
CA LEU A 481 -7.14 5.62 16.18
C LEU A 481 -6.68 5.16 17.56
N PHE A 482 -7.63 5.03 18.50
CA PHE A 482 -7.35 4.47 19.82
C PHE A 482 -6.76 3.05 19.71
N MET A 483 -7.36 2.18 18.91
CA MET A 483 -6.86 0.82 18.72
C MET A 483 -5.48 0.78 18.06
N CYS A 484 -5.21 1.62 17.05
CA CYS A 484 -3.87 1.70 16.45
C CYS A 484 -2.81 2.07 17.48
N ILE A 485 -3.09 3.05 18.35
CA ILE A 485 -2.19 3.48 19.41
C ILE A 485 -1.99 2.35 20.43
N VAL A 486 -3.06 1.70 20.87
CA VAL A 486 -2.97 0.59 21.83
C VAL A 486 -2.17 -0.57 21.27
N ILE A 487 -2.42 -0.99 20.03
CA ILE A 487 -1.64 -2.05 19.37
C ILE A 487 -0.17 -1.62 19.23
N LEU A 488 0.11 -0.37 18.83
CA LEU A 488 1.49 0.12 18.69
C LEU A 488 2.27 0.07 20.02
N PHE A 489 1.64 0.43 21.13
CA PHE A 489 2.30 0.38 22.45
C PHE A 489 2.36 -1.01 23.07
N THR A 490 1.60 -1.97 22.54
CA THR A 490 1.54 -3.33 23.06
C THR A 490 2.06 -4.37 22.08
N SER A 491 2.58 -3.99 20.92
CA SER A 491 3.07 -4.90 19.87
C SER A 491 4.16 -5.84 20.39
N GLY A 492 5.09 -5.30 21.18
CA GLY A 492 6.16 -6.05 21.84
C GLY A 492 5.88 -6.29 23.32
N PHE A 493 4.63 -6.55 23.73
CA PHE A 493 4.31 -6.70 25.16
C PHE A 493 5.09 -7.84 25.84
N GLU A 494 5.50 -8.86 25.08
CA GLU A 494 6.19 -10.05 25.56
C GLU A 494 7.48 -9.72 26.29
N VAL A 495 8.23 -8.71 25.81
CA VAL A 495 9.52 -8.31 26.39
C VAL A 495 9.40 -7.76 27.81
N PHE A 496 8.20 -7.33 28.21
CA PHE A 496 7.91 -6.84 29.55
C PHE A 496 7.42 -7.95 30.50
N THR A 497 7.26 -9.17 30.00
CA THR A 497 6.84 -10.31 30.82
C THR A 497 8.04 -11.01 31.48
N LYS A 498 7.81 -11.63 32.64
CA LYS A 498 8.88 -12.18 33.47
C LYS A 498 9.61 -13.31 32.74
N GLY A 499 10.89 -13.09 32.43
CA GLY A 499 11.76 -14.09 31.79
C GLY A 499 11.88 -13.98 30.26
N ASN A 500 11.14 -13.06 29.63
CA ASN A 500 11.09 -12.92 28.16
C ASN A 500 11.80 -11.65 27.64
N TRP A 501 12.71 -11.06 28.43
CA TRP A 501 13.44 -9.86 27.99
C TRP A 501 14.32 -10.16 26.79
N SER A 502 14.10 -9.43 25.70
CA SER A 502 14.89 -9.50 24.47
C SER A 502 15.22 -8.10 23.99
N ALA A 503 16.50 -7.76 23.92
CA ALA A 503 16.93 -6.45 23.42
C ALA A 503 16.59 -6.28 21.94
N SER A 504 16.73 -7.34 21.13
CA SER A 504 16.33 -7.32 19.72
C SER A 504 14.81 -7.19 19.56
N GLY A 505 14.03 -7.92 20.36
CA GLY A 505 12.56 -7.82 20.35
C GLY A 505 12.04 -6.44 20.79
N PHE A 506 12.67 -5.84 21.80
CA PHE A 506 12.32 -4.49 22.25
C PHE A 506 12.62 -3.45 21.16
N VAL A 507 13.79 -3.54 20.52
CA VAL A 507 14.14 -2.63 19.43
C VAL A 507 13.25 -2.87 18.21
N SER A 508 13.02 -4.12 17.79
CA SER A 508 12.15 -4.42 16.64
C SER A 508 10.73 -3.90 16.83
N SER A 509 10.18 -4.04 18.03
CA SER A 509 8.80 -3.66 18.32
C SER A 509 8.58 -2.15 18.51
N TYR A 510 9.59 -1.41 19.01
CA TYR A 510 9.39 -0.03 19.49
C TYR A 510 10.28 1.03 18.82
N LEU A 511 11.23 0.67 17.94
CA LEU A 511 12.15 1.63 17.33
C LEU A 511 11.46 2.70 16.49
N ASP A 512 10.31 2.40 15.89
CA ASP A 512 9.58 3.35 15.05
C ASP A 512 9.06 4.57 15.84
N ILE A 513 8.59 4.37 17.08
CA ILE A 513 8.03 5.43 17.94
C ILE A 513 9.02 6.60 18.15
N PRO A 514 10.26 6.38 18.64
CA PRO A 514 11.24 7.45 18.79
C PRO A 514 11.74 7.99 17.45
N LEU A 515 11.76 7.20 16.37
CA LEU A 515 12.14 7.69 15.04
C LEU A 515 11.14 8.73 14.53
N VAL A 516 9.85 8.40 14.54
CA VAL A 516 8.77 9.30 14.09
C VAL A 516 8.67 10.51 15.01
N THR A 517 8.72 10.30 16.33
CA THR A 517 8.68 11.40 17.31
C THR A 517 9.88 12.32 17.15
N GLY A 518 11.08 11.76 16.94
CA GLY A 518 12.30 12.50 16.67
C GLY A 518 12.21 13.32 15.39
N ALA A 519 11.77 12.72 14.28
CA ALA A 519 11.55 13.41 13.01
C ALA A 519 10.58 14.58 13.15
N PHE A 520 9.46 14.37 13.86
CA PHE A 520 8.48 15.40 14.16
C PHE A 520 9.09 16.55 14.98
N LEU A 521 9.76 16.25 16.10
CA LEU A 521 10.31 17.26 17.00
C LEU A 521 11.46 18.03 16.33
N ILE A 522 12.37 17.37 15.61
CA ILE A 522 13.47 18.00 14.90
C ILE A 522 12.91 19.02 13.90
N TRP A 523 11.98 18.62 13.05
CA TRP A 523 11.40 19.54 12.07
C TRP A 523 10.63 20.67 12.73
N LYS A 524 9.84 20.35 13.77
CA LYS A 524 9.06 21.35 14.52
C LYS A 524 9.95 22.43 15.15
N PHE A 525 11.09 22.07 15.73
CA PHE A 525 11.99 23.04 16.35
C PHE A 525 12.86 23.78 15.34
N VAL A 526 13.36 23.10 14.30
CA VAL A 526 14.20 23.73 13.27
C VAL A 526 13.40 24.69 12.40
N LYS A 527 12.21 24.27 11.93
CA LYS A 527 11.35 25.07 11.06
C LYS A 527 10.30 25.88 11.81
N LYS A 528 10.21 25.73 13.13
CA LYS A 528 9.28 26.46 14.02
C LYS A 528 7.83 26.40 13.50
N THR A 529 7.42 25.23 13.03
CA THR A 529 6.07 25.02 12.47
C THR A 529 5.01 25.15 13.55
N LYS A 530 3.80 25.52 13.14
CA LYS A 530 2.64 25.61 14.02
C LYS A 530 1.57 24.65 13.52
N GLY A 531 0.85 24.03 14.47
CA GLY A 531 -0.31 23.23 14.14
C GLY A 531 -1.38 24.08 13.45
N VAL A 532 -2.02 23.52 12.43
CA VAL A 532 -3.03 24.24 11.67
C VAL A 532 -4.28 24.40 12.53
N VAL A 533 -4.74 25.64 12.64
CA VAL A 533 -5.96 25.99 13.39
C VAL A 533 -7.16 25.58 12.56
N LEU A 534 -8.13 24.90 13.19
CA LEU A 534 -9.29 24.34 12.50
C LEU A 534 -10.11 25.36 11.69
N GLU A 535 -10.15 26.63 12.10
CA GLU A 535 -10.84 27.71 11.37
C GLU A 535 -10.09 28.15 10.11
N ASN A 536 -8.76 28.02 10.12
CA ASN A 536 -7.89 28.46 9.02
C ASN A 536 -7.65 27.34 8.00
N ILE A 537 -8.19 26.14 8.23
CA ILE A 537 -8.13 25.08 7.23
C ILE A 537 -8.97 25.55 6.04
N PRO A 538 -8.38 25.71 4.85
CA PRO A 538 -9.00 26.33 3.68
C PRO A 538 -10.00 25.40 2.97
N LEU A 539 -11.06 25.03 3.68
CA LEU A 539 -12.07 24.11 3.17
C LEU A 539 -12.95 24.75 2.09
N HIS A 540 -13.21 26.05 2.18
CA HIS A 540 -14.01 26.75 1.17
C HIS A 540 -13.32 26.70 -0.20
N ASP A 541 -12.03 27.04 -0.28
CA ASP A 541 -11.22 26.97 -1.50
C ASP A 541 -11.21 25.54 -2.07
N ALA A 542 -11.07 24.53 -1.21
CA ALA A 542 -11.12 23.12 -1.62
C ALA A 542 -12.47 22.72 -2.24
N PHE A 543 -13.58 23.20 -1.66
CA PHE A 543 -14.91 22.97 -2.22
C PHE A 543 -15.15 23.76 -3.51
N GLU A 544 -14.71 25.03 -3.57
CA GLU A 544 -14.83 25.85 -4.79
C GLU A 544 -14.06 25.22 -5.96
N GLN A 545 -12.87 24.70 -5.71
CA GLN A 545 -12.12 23.96 -6.72
C GLN A 545 -12.81 22.65 -7.12
N ALA A 546 -13.48 21.97 -6.18
CA ALA A 546 -14.27 20.79 -6.49
C ALA A 546 -15.49 21.12 -7.36
N ASP A 547 -16.15 22.25 -7.09
CA ASP A 547 -17.30 22.73 -7.82
C ASP A 547 -16.91 23.28 -9.22
N ALA A 548 -15.72 23.87 -9.35
CA ALA A 548 -15.18 24.40 -10.61
C ALA A 548 -14.78 23.32 -11.63
N TYR A 549 -14.37 22.14 -11.14
CA TYR A 549 -13.98 20.99 -11.97
C TYR A 549 -14.85 19.77 -11.64
N PRO A 550 -16.15 19.78 -12.00
CA PRO A 550 -17.05 18.68 -11.71
C PRO A 550 -16.69 17.45 -12.54
N GLU A 551 -16.55 16.31 -11.87
CA GLU A 551 -16.24 15.04 -12.54
C GLU A 551 -17.46 14.49 -13.29
N GLU A 552 -17.26 14.06 -14.54
CA GLU A 552 -18.32 13.46 -15.33
C GLU A 552 -18.86 12.17 -14.67
N PRO A 553 -20.18 11.91 -14.73
CA PRO A 553 -20.74 10.65 -14.27
C PRO A 553 -20.12 9.48 -15.03
N GLU A 554 -19.48 8.57 -14.30
CA GLU A 554 -18.96 7.31 -14.85
C GLU A 554 -20.09 6.57 -15.57
N LYS A 555 -19.86 6.16 -16.82
CA LYS A 555 -20.80 5.31 -17.54
C LYS A 555 -20.98 4.01 -16.74
N GLN A 556 -22.19 3.74 -16.28
CA GLN A 556 -22.51 2.46 -15.66
C GLN A 556 -22.36 1.35 -16.68
N GLU A 557 -21.40 0.45 -16.48
CA GLU A 557 -21.26 -0.74 -17.30
C GLU A 557 -22.47 -1.67 -17.08
N THR A 558 -23.15 -2.02 -18.17
CA THR A 558 -24.33 -2.88 -18.16
C THR A 558 -24.00 -4.29 -18.67
N GLY A 559 -24.73 -5.31 -18.20
CA GLY A 559 -24.60 -6.70 -18.67
C GLY A 559 -23.56 -7.57 -17.93
N PRO A 560 -23.11 -8.70 -18.51
CA PRO A 560 -22.15 -9.63 -17.88
C PRO A 560 -20.77 -9.00 -17.62
N ILE A 561 -20.47 -7.90 -18.33
CA ILE A 561 -19.29 -7.06 -18.08
C ILE A 561 -19.32 -6.49 -16.67
N ARG A 562 -20.50 -6.22 -16.08
CA ARG A 562 -20.62 -5.75 -14.69
C ARG A 562 -20.14 -6.78 -13.67
N PHE A 563 -20.28 -8.08 -13.94
CA PHE A 563 -19.80 -9.12 -13.03
C PHE A 563 -18.27 -9.26 -13.12
N VAL A 564 -17.74 -9.23 -14.35
CA VAL A 564 -16.29 -9.25 -14.61
C VAL A 564 -15.62 -7.96 -14.10
N SER A 565 -16.17 -6.78 -14.40
CA SER A 565 -15.69 -5.51 -13.86
C SER A 565 -15.98 -5.33 -12.38
N TRP A 566 -16.91 -6.07 -11.79
CA TRP A 566 -17.01 -6.17 -10.33
C TRP A 566 -15.96 -7.08 -9.70
N ILE A 567 -15.30 -7.97 -10.45
CA ILE A 567 -14.14 -8.72 -9.96
C ILE A 567 -12.85 -7.90 -10.19
N TRP A 568 -12.80 -7.11 -11.27
CA TRP A 568 -11.58 -6.43 -11.73
C TRP A 568 -11.48 -4.93 -11.44
N ASN A 569 -12.61 -4.19 -11.31
CA ASN A 569 -12.66 -2.73 -11.03
C ASN A 569 -13.22 -2.37 -9.65
#